data_AF-A0A6P2A5A7-F1
#
_entry.id   AF-A0A6P2A5A7-F1
#
_cell.length_a   1.000
_cell.length_b   1.000
_cell.length_c   1.000
_cell.angle_alpha   90.00
_cell.angle_beta   90.00
_cell.angle_gamma   90.00
#
_symmetry.space_group_name_H-M   'P 1'
#
loop_
_entity.id
_entity.type
_entity.pdbx_description
1 polymer ?
#
loop_
_entity_poly.entity_id
_entity_poly.type
_entity_poly.pdbx_seq_one_letter_code
_entity_poly.pdbx_strand_id
1 'polypeptide(L)'
;MVAPVYQPVSAATDPVAPDEDVHEWDVPPGQALSHSVRKAKGLLEKADQGLRRGEAISAERQELAELRRVVATLDAEVRAEFERTGLLLAEREVPASIKARHDETFARYREEVQALLADLASIETETDEELVTSTIERAFERLSQQKHRPSQQPFDPNQLPHEAQRPAVDNHPRTTREEFLGAGLLDTPLVQLAAIEGYRLDGLPGADDPAYLGESTEVRLSPEVHAKAAKLNHDPVEIYHWVRNQVEWLPTWGAVQDADLTLSARRGNAMDTASLLISLLRASGIPARYVHGTIEVPEEAFRNWAGGFEHIEEAMNYAASGGIPLTGLIEGGSIAHVRMEHVWVEAAVDFLPSRGAVMREADTWLPLDPSFKQYEFLSALD
;
A
#
# COMPACT_ATOMS: atom_id res chain seq x y z
N MET A 1 15.03 12.52 21.90
CA MET A 1 13.75 12.18 22.52
C MET A 1 12.78 11.92 21.40
N VAL A 2 12.52 10.66 21.10
CA VAL A 2 11.33 10.30 20.32
C VAL A 2 10.23 10.16 21.36
N ALA A 3 9.27 11.08 21.36
CA ALA A 3 7.96 10.85 21.96
C ALA A 3 7.36 9.64 21.23
N PRO A 4 7.22 8.48 21.86
CA PRO A 4 6.57 7.34 21.25
C PRO A 4 5.06 7.52 21.39
N VAL A 5 4.41 7.63 20.24
CA VAL A 5 2.97 7.72 20.14
C VAL A 5 2.42 6.30 20.03
N TYR A 6 1.37 6.09 20.81
CA TYR A 6 0.75 4.83 21.09
C TYR A 6 -0.53 4.69 20.27
N GLN A 7 -0.69 3.57 19.56
CA GLN A 7 -1.93 3.23 18.85
C GLN A 7 -2.99 2.69 19.82
N PRO A 8 -4.24 3.15 19.72
CA PRO A 8 -5.38 2.29 19.97
C PRO A 8 -6.36 2.27 18.79
N VAL A 9 -6.95 1.09 18.64
CA VAL A 9 -8.05 0.70 17.77
C VAL A 9 -9.31 1.50 18.10
N SER A 10 -10.11 1.95 17.12
CA SER A 10 -11.59 1.91 17.21
C SER A 10 -12.34 2.61 16.07
N ALA A 11 -13.31 1.86 15.52
CA ALA A 11 -14.67 2.18 15.09
C ALA A 11 -15.18 3.65 15.05
N ALA A 12 -15.95 3.90 13.98
CA ALA A 12 -16.68 5.10 13.57
C ALA A 12 -17.90 5.48 14.45
N THR A 13 -18.29 6.77 14.47
CA THR A 13 -19.50 7.35 13.80
C THR A 13 -19.76 8.82 14.23
N ASP A 14 -20.24 9.62 13.26
CA ASP A 14 -20.58 11.07 13.16
C ASP A 14 -21.92 11.53 13.85
N PRO A 15 -22.47 12.77 13.65
CA PRO A 15 -21.90 14.13 13.44
C PRO A 15 -22.61 15.26 14.25
N VAL A 16 -21.99 16.45 14.41
CA VAL A 16 -22.72 17.74 14.56
C VAL A 16 -21.97 18.87 13.83
N ALA A 17 -22.70 19.65 13.03
CA ALA A 17 -22.28 20.77 12.16
C ALA A 17 -22.31 22.14 12.88
N PRO A 18 -22.17 23.29 12.18
CA PRO A 18 -20.98 23.84 11.50
C PRO A 18 -20.58 25.22 12.09
N ASP A 19 -19.61 25.90 11.44
CA ASP A 19 -19.08 27.25 11.68
C ASP A 19 -18.07 27.36 12.85
N GLU A 20 -16.82 27.81 12.69
CA GLU A 20 -16.33 29.00 11.99
C GLU A 20 -14.79 28.91 11.76
N ASP A 21 -14.32 29.65 10.75
CA ASP A 21 -12.95 30.15 10.52
C ASP A 21 -11.79 29.22 10.08
N VAL A 22 -11.39 29.46 8.83
CA VAL A 22 -10.16 29.01 8.18
C VAL A 22 -8.97 29.81 8.74
N HIS A 23 -8.03 29.17 9.43
CA HIS A 23 -6.72 29.76 9.76
C HIS A 23 -5.55 28.79 9.52
N GLU A 24 -4.54 29.33 8.83
CA GLU A 24 -3.10 29.08 8.90
C GLU A 24 -2.66 27.75 9.54
N TRP A 25 -2.01 26.89 8.74
CA TRP A 25 -1.52 25.55 9.10
C TRP A 25 -0.97 25.49 10.54
N ASP A 26 -1.78 25.07 11.50
CA ASP A 26 -1.38 24.91 12.90
C ASP A 26 -0.41 23.72 12.98
N VAL A 27 0.88 24.01 13.07
CA VAL A 27 1.91 22.98 13.23
C VAL A 27 1.67 22.29 14.58
N PRO A 28 1.48 20.95 14.63
CA PRO A 28 1.22 20.27 15.89
C PRO A 28 2.28 20.58 16.96
N PRO A 29 1.93 20.73 18.24
CA PRO A 29 2.86 21.14 19.30
C PRO A 29 4.12 20.29 19.36
N GLY A 30 4.00 18.97 19.18
CA GLY A 30 5.14 18.05 19.13
C GLY A 30 6.09 18.29 17.95
N GLN A 31 5.57 18.69 16.79
CA GLN A 31 6.38 19.01 15.61
C GLN A 31 7.07 20.36 15.76
N ALA A 32 6.35 21.36 16.27
CA ALA A 32 6.90 22.67 16.60
C ALA A 32 8.00 22.55 17.68
N LEU A 33 7.80 21.68 18.68
CA LEU A 33 8.80 21.38 19.72
C LEU A 33 10.04 20.75 19.11
N SER A 34 9.88 19.72 18.27
CA SER A 34 10.98 19.06 17.56
C SER A 34 11.79 20.03 16.69
N HIS A 35 11.12 20.96 16.00
CA HIS A 35 11.78 22.02 15.25
C HIS A 35 12.59 22.95 16.16
N SER A 36 11.99 23.40 17.27
CA SER A 36 12.63 24.29 18.25
C SER A 36 13.86 23.65 18.90
N VAL A 37 13.78 22.36 19.25
CA VAL A 37 14.91 21.58 19.79
C VAL A 37 16.03 21.42 18.76
N ARG A 38 15.71 21.19 17.47
CA ARG A 38 16.73 21.14 16.41
C ARG A 38 17.41 22.50 16.20
N LYS A 39 16.64 23.60 16.27
CA LYS A 39 17.21 24.95 16.21
C LYS A 39 18.12 25.21 17.41
N ALA A 40 17.70 24.83 18.61
CA ALA A 40 18.53 24.94 19.82
C ALA A 40 19.83 24.14 19.68
N LYS A 41 19.79 22.92 19.14
CA LYS A 41 20.98 22.12 18.85
C LYS A 41 21.97 22.86 17.93
N GLY A 42 21.49 23.43 16.83
CA GLY A 42 22.35 24.17 15.90
C GLY A 42 22.96 25.43 16.53
N LEU A 43 22.21 26.12 17.40
CA LEU A 43 22.74 27.27 18.14
C LEU A 43 23.76 26.88 19.21
N LEU A 44 23.55 25.76 19.91
CA LEU A 44 24.52 25.21 20.86
C LEU A 44 25.83 24.83 20.16
N GLU A 45 25.75 24.22 18.98
CA GLU A 45 26.93 23.93 18.15
C GLU A 45 27.67 25.21 17.74
N LYS A 46 26.93 26.23 17.31
CA LYS A 46 27.49 27.53 16.93
C LYS A 46 28.16 28.22 18.13
N ALA A 47 27.53 28.17 19.30
CA ALA A 47 28.05 28.74 20.54
C ALA A 47 29.33 28.02 21.00
N ASP A 48 29.35 26.68 20.97
CA ASP A 48 30.55 25.88 21.26
C ASP A 48 31.71 26.27 20.31
N GLN A 49 31.45 26.35 19.00
CA GLN A 49 32.46 26.77 18.03
C GLN A 49 32.96 28.21 18.26
N GLY A 50 32.06 29.14 18.60
CA GLY A 50 32.41 30.53 18.92
C GLY A 50 33.30 30.64 20.14
N LEU A 51 32.97 29.92 21.22
CA LEU A 51 33.78 29.86 22.43
C LEU A 51 35.19 29.30 22.15
N ARG A 52 35.29 28.24 21.34
CA ARG A 52 36.60 27.68 20.91
C ARG A 52 37.44 28.67 20.10
N ARG A 53 36.82 29.62 19.40
CA ARG A 53 37.49 30.71 18.67
C ARG A 53 37.77 31.93 19.54
N GLY A 54 37.33 31.96 20.80
CA GLY A 54 37.44 33.12 21.69
C GLY A 54 36.48 34.26 21.33
N GLU A 55 35.36 33.94 20.67
CA GLU A 55 34.33 34.90 20.28
C GLU A 55 33.28 35.07 21.40
N ALA A 56 32.71 36.26 21.51
CA ALA A 56 31.58 36.49 22.41
C ALA A 56 30.31 35.83 21.86
N ILE A 57 29.64 35.03 22.69
CA ILE A 57 28.42 34.28 22.33
C ILE A 57 27.13 34.99 22.80
N SER A 58 27.15 36.31 22.98
CA SER A 58 26.01 37.06 23.53
C SER A 58 24.76 36.96 22.66
N ALA A 59 24.92 36.89 21.34
CA ALA A 59 23.82 36.73 20.40
C ALA A 59 23.20 35.33 20.49
N GLU A 60 24.03 34.28 20.49
CA GLU A 60 23.60 32.89 20.64
C GLU A 60 22.90 32.67 21.98
N ARG A 61 23.42 33.26 23.06
CA ARG A 61 22.78 33.23 24.38
C ARG A 61 21.38 33.83 24.37
N GLN A 62 21.20 34.97 23.70
CA GLN A 62 19.89 35.60 23.59
C GLN A 62 18.91 34.72 22.80
N GLU A 63 19.32 34.18 21.66
CA GLU A 63 18.48 33.29 20.85
C GLU A 63 18.12 31.98 21.59
N LEU A 64 19.07 31.41 22.35
CA LEU A 64 18.83 30.23 23.19
C LEU A 64 17.84 30.54 24.32
N ALA A 65 17.88 31.73 24.91
CA ALA A 65 16.92 32.15 25.92
C ALA A 65 15.50 32.33 25.35
N GLU A 66 15.38 32.84 24.12
CA GLU A 66 14.10 32.92 23.41
C GLU A 66 13.55 31.51 23.10
N LEU A 67 14.40 30.63 22.56
CA LEU A 67 14.02 29.24 22.31
C LEU A 67 13.63 28.49 23.57
N ARG A 68 14.28 28.75 24.71
CA ARG A 68 13.92 28.14 26.00
C ARG A 68 12.46 28.44 26.36
N ARG A 69 12.00 29.68 26.12
CA ARG A 69 10.61 30.09 26.39
C ARG A 69 9.65 29.37 25.44
N VAL A 70 9.99 29.30 24.15
CA VAL A 70 9.19 28.58 23.14
C VAL A 70 9.08 27.09 23.47
N VAL A 71 10.21 26.45 23.79
CA VAL A 71 10.26 25.04 24.20
C VAL A 71 9.44 24.78 25.46
N ALA A 72 9.47 25.69 26.44
CA ALA A 72 8.68 25.56 27.67
C ALA A 72 7.16 25.65 27.41
N THR A 73 6.72 26.55 26.53
CA THR A 73 5.31 26.64 26.13
C THR A 73 4.86 25.37 25.41
N LEU A 74 5.64 24.93 24.40
CA LEU A 74 5.32 23.74 23.62
C LEU A 74 5.39 22.45 24.46
N ASP A 75 6.28 22.38 25.46
CA ASP A 75 6.30 21.26 26.41
C ASP A 75 4.99 21.13 27.18
N ALA A 76 4.41 22.25 27.63
CA ALA A 76 3.15 22.22 28.36
C ALA A 76 2.01 21.65 27.50
N GLU A 77 1.96 22.00 26.22
CA GLU A 77 0.98 21.50 25.26
C GLU A 77 1.17 20.01 24.96
N VAL A 78 2.41 19.59 24.68
CA VAL A 78 2.75 18.19 24.43
C VAL A 78 2.46 17.30 25.66
N ARG A 79 2.72 17.81 26.87
CA ARG A 79 2.38 17.09 28.10
C ARG A 79 0.87 16.93 28.27
N ALA A 80 0.08 17.95 27.93
CA ALA A 80 -1.38 17.83 27.94
C ALA A 80 -1.87 16.80 26.91
N GLU A 81 -1.23 16.66 25.75
CA GLU A 81 -1.50 15.58 24.78
C GLU A 81 -1.21 14.18 25.34
N PHE A 82 -0.06 14.01 26.00
CA PHE A 82 0.27 12.76 26.67
C PHE A 82 -0.75 12.40 27.76
N GLU A 83 -1.14 13.36 28.60
CA GLU A 83 -2.12 13.16 29.67
C GLU A 83 -3.50 12.79 29.12
N ARG A 84 -3.97 13.48 28.06
CA ARG A 84 -5.21 13.11 27.36
C ARG A 84 -5.16 11.69 26.82
N THR A 85 -4.03 11.30 26.22
CA THR A 85 -3.82 9.94 25.72
C THR A 85 -3.86 8.94 26.88
N GLY A 86 -3.18 9.21 28.00
CA GLY A 86 -3.19 8.36 29.19
C GLY A 86 -4.60 8.12 29.74
N LEU A 87 -5.46 9.15 29.78
CA LEU A 87 -6.86 9.03 30.19
C LEU A 87 -7.66 8.13 29.24
N LEU A 88 -7.49 8.28 27.92
CA LEU A 88 -8.13 7.42 26.93
C LEU A 88 -7.71 5.95 27.08
N LEU A 89 -6.42 5.70 27.33
CA LEU A 89 -5.91 4.36 27.57
C LEU A 89 -6.46 3.76 28.88
N ALA A 90 -6.68 4.58 29.90
CA ALA A 90 -7.30 4.15 31.14
C ALA A 90 -8.76 3.70 30.92
N GLU A 91 -9.54 4.47 30.16
CA GLU A 91 -10.95 4.23 29.85
C GLU A 91 -11.17 3.00 28.96
N ARG A 92 -10.30 2.75 27.99
CA ARG A 92 -10.45 1.69 26.97
C ARG A 92 -10.02 0.30 27.41
N GLU A 93 -9.72 0.09 28.70
CA GLU A 93 -9.29 -1.20 29.29
C GLU A 93 -8.15 -1.93 28.52
N VAL A 94 -7.23 -1.16 27.93
CA VAL A 94 -6.11 -1.73 27.16
C VAL A 94 -5.15 -2.56 28.05
N PRO A 95 -4.41 -3.53 27.48
CA PRO A 95 -3.49 -4.37 28.24
C PRO A 95 -2.49 -3.59 29.11
N ALA A 96 -2.09 -4.15 30.25
CA ALA A 96 -1.18 -3.49 31.19
C ALA A 96 0.21 -3.19 30.58
N SER A 97 0.72 -4.03 29.68
CA SER A 97 2.00 -3.80 28.96
C SER A 97 1.95 -2.56 28.07
N ILE A 98 0.76 -2.27 27.59
CA ILE A 98 0.45 -1.16 26.71
C ILE A 98 0.44 0.05 27.68
N LYS A 99 -0.31 0.09 28.79
CA LYS A 99 -0.25 1.25 29.73
C LYS A 99 1.18 1.57 30.23
N ALA A 100 1.92 0.53 30.64
CA ALA A 100 3.30 0.67 31.10
C ALA A 100 4.23 1.28 30.05
N ARG A 101 4.07 0.92 28.77
CA ARG A 101 4.87 1.50 27.68
C ARG A 101 4.59 3.00 27.53
N HIS A 102 3.34 3.44 27.66
CA HIS A 102 2.97 4.85 27.59
C HIS A 102 3.51 5.64 28.80
N ASP A 103 3.45 5.07 30.00
CA ASP A 103 3.96 5.73 31.21
C ASP A 103 5.49 5.89 31.18
N GLU A 104 6.22 4.82 30.84
CA GLU A 104 7.70 4.83 30.72
C GLU A 104 8.16 5.89 29.69
N THR A 105 7.44 5.91 28.59
CA THR A 105 7.57 6.87 27.51
C THR A 105 7.44 8.31 27.98
N PHE A 106 6.36 8.60 28.70
CA PHE A 106 6.01 9.95 29.09
C PHE A 106 6.99 10.46 30.15
N ALA A 107 7.40 9.57 31.07
CA ALA A 107 8.45 9.83 32.03
C ALA A 107 9.78 10.17 31.34
N ARG A 108 10.23 9.35 30.39
CA ARG A 108 11.47 9.60 29.63
C ARG A 108 11.42 10.91 28.85
N TYR A 109 10.30 11.21 28.19
CA TYR A 109 10.11 12.48 27.49
C TYR A 109 10.25 13.67 28.45
N ARG A 110 9.55 13.64 29.59
CA ARG A 110 9.55 14.72 30.57
C ARG A 110 10.94 14.97 31.17
N GLU A 111 11.63 13.91 31.58
CA GLU A 111 12.97 14.01 32.16
C GLU A 111 13.93 14.74 31.22
N GLU A 112 13.86 14.39 29.94
CA GLU A 112 14.78 14.89 28.94
C GLU A 112 14.47 16.33 28.50
N VAL A 113 13.20 16.73 28.37
CA VAL A 113 12.83 18.13 28.10
C VAL A 113 13.13 19.02 29.31
N GLN A 114 12.87 18.53 30.53
CA GLN A 114 13.22 19.26 31.76
C GLN A 114 14.71 19.50 31.87
N ALA A 115 15.52 18.49 31.56
CA ALA A 115 16.96 18.62 31.61
C ALA A 115 17.50 19.58 30.54
N LEU A 116 16.92 19.59 29.33
CA LEU A 116 17.23 20.59 28.31
C LEU A 116 16.87 22.02 28.77
N LEU A 117 15.66 22.21 29.31
CA LEU A 117 15.22 23.52 29.81
C LEU A 117 16.11 24.03 30.95
N ALA A 118 16.58 23.14 31.82
CA ALA A 118 17.52 23.46 32.88
C ALA A 118 18.90 23.87 32.33
N ASP A 119 19.43 23.11 31.35
CA ASP A 119 20.69 23.45 30.69
C ASP A 119 20.59 24.83 30.00
N LEU A 120 19.51 25.09 29.27
CA LEU A 120 19.28 26.39 28.61
C LEU A 120 19.10 27.54 29.62
N ALA A 121 18.44 27.30 30.75
CA ALA A 121 18.31 28.31 31.81
C ALA A 121 19.67 28.65 32.43
N SER A 122 20.50 27.64 32.67
CA SER A 122 21.86 27.84 33.18
C SER A 122 22.72 28.65 32.19
N ILE A 123 22.59 28.41 30.89
CA ILE A 123 23.29 29.20 29.85
C ILE A 123 22.85 30.67 29.86
N GLU A 124 21.57 30.95 30.16
CA GLU A 124 21.02 32.31 30.23
C GLU A 124 21.52 33.09 31.46
N THR A 125 21.56 32.45 32.63
CA THR A 125 21.80 33.16 33.91
C THR A 125 23.24 33.10 34.42
N GLU A 126 24.02 32.10 34.00
CA GLU A 126 25.37 31.89 34.53
C GLU A 126 26.37 32.94 33.99
N THR A 127 27.21 33.42 34.90
CA THR A 127 28.25 34.42 34.63
C THR A 127 29.65 33.83 34.53
N ASP A 128 29.88 32.64 35.10
CA ASP A 128 31.14 31.92 34.98
C ASP A 128 31.29 31.29 33.58
N GLU A 129 32.24 31.80 32.79
CA GLU A 129 32.48 31.37 31.41
C GLU A 129 32.84 29.87 31.29
N GLU A 130 33.50 29.29 32.29
CA GLU A 130 33.90 27.87 32.28
C GLU A 130 32.67 26.97 32.50
N LEU A 131 31.79 27.36 33.42
CA LEU A 131 30.52 26.66 33.66
C LEU A 131 29.58 26.76 32.46
N VAL A 132 29.59 27.90 31.76
CA VAL A 132 28.76 28.12 30.57
C VAL A 132 29.24 27.23 29.42
N THR A 133 30.55 27.17 29.20
CA THR A 133 31.17 26.33 28.17
C THR A 133 30.82 24.86 28.39
N SER A 134 31.05 24.34 29.61
CA SER A 134 30.73 22.95 29.95
C SER A 134 29.23 22.63 29.87
N THR A 135 28.36 23.60 30.16
CA THR A 135 26.91 23.44 30.01
C THR A 135 26.48 23.38 28.53
N ILE A 136 27.07 24.20 27.66
CA ILE A 136 26.82 24.18 26.22
C ILE A 136 27.24 22.82 25.63
N GLU A 137 28.43 22.34 25.97
CA GLU A 137 28.93 21.04 25.53
C GLU A 137 28.01 19.90 25.97
N ARG A 138 27.60 19.89 27.24
CA ARG A 138 26.67 18.88 27.79
C ARG A 138 25.30 18.92 27.08
N ALA A 139 24.74 20.10 26.88
CA ALA A 139 23.45 20.28 26.22
C ALA A 139 23.52 19.83 24.75
N PHE A 140 24.59 20.16 24.05
CA PHE A 140 24.82 19.73 22.67
C PHE A 140 24.97 18.21 22.58
N GLU A 141 25.78 17.59 23.44
CA GLU A 141 25.99 16.14 23.45
C GLU A 141 24.66 15.39 23.72
N ARG A 142 23.86 15.87 24.67
CA ARG A 142 22.51 15.34 24.95
C ARG A 142 21.64 15.32 23.69
N LEU A 143 21.62 16.41 22.93
CA LEU A 143 20.85 16.51 21.68
C LEU A 143 21.50 15.78 20.50
N SER A 144 22.79 15.44 20.59
CA SER A 144 23.52 14.70 19.56
C SER A 144 23.36 13.19 19.67
N GLN A 145 23.28 12.66 20.89
CA GLN A 145 23.02 11.24 21.13
C GLN A 145 21.59 10.82 20.75
N GLN A 146 20.68 11.79 20.65
CA GLN A 146 19.30 11.55 20.27
C GLN A 146 19.19 11.47 18.74
N LYS A 147 18.91 10.27 18.20
CA LYS A 147 18.58 10.06 16.77
C LYS A 147 17.29 10.81 16.42
N HIS A 148 17.40 12.09 16.05
CA HIS A 148 16.31 12.86 15.46
C HIS A 148 16.09 12.39 14.01
N ARG A 149 15.45 11.22 13.82
CA ARG A 149 14.93 10.87 12.49
C ARG A 149 13.85 11.90 12.12
N PRO A 150 13.78 12.38 10.86
CA PRO A 150 12.62 13.13 10.40
C PRO A 150 11.37 12.32 10.73
N SER A 151 10.35 12.97 11.32
CA SER A 151 9.14 12.26 11.73
C SER A 151 8.49 11.67 10.48
N GLN A 152 8.03 10.41 10.59
CA GLN A 152 6.99 9.93 9.70
C GLN A 152 5.78 10.87 9.85
N GLN A 153 5.02 11.01 8.76
CA GLN A 153 4.08 12.10 8.48
C GLN A 153 3.25 12.56 9.70
N PRO A 154 2.94 13.87 9.80
CA PRO A 154 2.05 14.40 10.84
C PRO A 154 0.76 13.58 10.88
N PHE A 155 0.30 13.23 12.08
CA PHE A 155 -1.03 12.66 12.25
C PHE A 155 -2.04 13.76 11.90
N ASP A 156 -2.63 13.67 10.72
CA ASP A 156 -3.74 14.52 10.29
C ASP A 156 -5.05 13.76 10.59
N PRO A 157 -5.90 14.28 11.50
CA PRO A 157 -7.21 13.68 11.80
C PRO A 157 -8.11 13.55 10.56
N ASN A 158 -7.86 14.36 9.53
CA ASN A 158 -8.58 14.33 8.25
C ASN A 158 -7.89 13.45 7.18
N GLN A 159 -6.66 12.99 7.42
CA GLN A 159 -5.94 12.03 6.58
C GLN A 159 -5.48 10.86 7.43
N LEU A 160 -6.44 9.98 7.73
CA LEU A 160 -6.17 8.78 8.52
C LEU A 160 -5.26 7.81 7.75
N PRO A 161 -4.38 7.05 8.43
CA PRO A 161 -3.58 6.00 7.82
C PRO A 161 -4.41 4.83 7.23
N HIS A 162 -5.74 4.90 7.34
CA HIS A 162 -6.72 3.97 6.77
C HIS A 162 -7.78 4.71 5.93
N GLU A 163 -7.41 5.76 5.20
CA GLU A 163 -8.29 6.31 4.17
C GLU A 163 -8.61 5.23 3.11
N ALA A 164 -9.81 5.33 2.53
CA ALA A 164 -10.09 4.63 1.28
C ALA A 164 -9.01 5.02 0.27
N GLN A 165 -8.35 4.01 -0.33
CA GLN A 165 -7.33 4.26 -1.34
C GLN A 165 -7.94 5.16 -2.41
N ARG A 166 -7.34 6.32 -2.64
CA ARG A 166 -7.80 7.21 -3.70
C ARG A 166 -7.15 6.78 -5.01
N PRO A 167 -7.84 6.89 -6.14
CA PRO A 167 -7.24 6.69 -7.45
C PRO A 167 -5.98 7.54 -7.60
N ALA A 168 -4.89 6.94 -8.03
CA ALA A 168 -3.73 7.71 -8.47
C ALA A 168 -4.12 8.52 -9.71
N VAL A 169 -3.98 9.84 -9.64
CA VAL A 169 -4.48 10.80 -10.64
C VAL A 169 -3.84 10.59 -12.02
N ASP A 170 -2.66 9.98 -12.07
CA ASP A 170 -1.85 9.75 -13.27
C ASP A 170 -1.75 8.27 -13.67
N ASN A 171 -2.52 7.37 -13.06
CA ASN A 171 -2.48 5.94 -13.36
C ASN A 171 -3.28 5.60 -14.64
N HIS A 172 -2.71 5.95 -15.79
CA HIS A 172 -3.34 5.76 -17.09
C HIS A 172 -2.91 4.42 -17.73
N PRO A 173 -3.78 3.80 -18.56
CA PRO A 173 -3.42 2.57 -19.26
C PRO A 173 -2.28 2.74 -20.25
N ARG A 174 -1.32 1.81 -20.20
CA ARG A 174 -0.38 1.55 -21.28
C ARG A 174 -1.13 1.06 -22.51
N THR A 175 -0.64 1.39 -23.69
CA THR A 175 -1.32 1.05 -24.95
C THR A 175 -0.42 0.32 -25.93
N THR A 176 0.88 0.24 -25.65
CA THR A 176 1.87 -0.41 -26.52
C THR A 176 2.59 -1.55 -25.80
N ARG A 177 3.01 -2.57 -26.55
CA ARG A 177 3.73 -3.72 -26.02
C ARG A 177 5.04 -3.28 -25.33
N GLU A 178 5.75 -2.32 -25.90
CA GLU A 178 6.99 -1.79 -25.36
C GLU A 178 6.81 -1.16 -23.98
N GLU A 179 5.68 -0.47 -23.73
CA GLU A 179 5.35 0.09 -22.42
C GLU A 179 5.11 -1.00 -21.37
N PHE A 180 4.40 -2.07 -21.73
CA PHE A 180 4.19 -3.23 -20.85
C PHE A 180 5.52 -3.93 -20.53
N LEU A 181 6.35 -4.17 -21.54
CA LEU A 181 7.69 -4.76 -21.35
C LEU A 181 8.60 -3.87 -20.50
N GLY A 182 8.59 -2.55 -20.72
CA GLY A 182 9.34 -1.58 -19.94
C GLY A 182 8.92 -1.52 -18.47
N ALA A 183 7.68 -1.89 -18.17
CA ALA A 183 7.14 -2.02 -16.81
C ALA A 183 7.40 -3.41 -16.18
N GLY A 184 8.08 -4.32 -16.88
CA GLY A 184 8.34 -5.67 -16.40
C GLY A 184 7.15 -6.63 -16.48
N LEU A 185 6.08 -6.25 -17.19
CA LEU A 185 4.91 -7.10 -17.43
C LEU A 185 5.20 -8.00 -18.63
N LEU A 186 5.71 -9.20 -18.35
CA LEU A 186 6.18 -10.17 -19.34
C LEU A 186 5.18 -11.32 -19.50
N ASP A 187 4.89 -11.70 -20.75
CA ASP A 187 3.99 -12.82 -21.06
C ASP A 187 4.63 -14.21 -20.81
N THR A 188 5.97 -14.30 -20.80
CA THR A 188 6.73 -15.55 -20.66
C THR A 188 7.63 -15.53 -19.41
N PRO A 189 7.42 -16.43 -18.42
CA PRO A 189 8.29 -16.55 -17.23
C PRO A 189 9.56 -17.39 -17.49
N LEU A 190 10.53 -17.37 -16.55
CA LEU A 190 11.76 -18.20 -16.59
C LEU A 190 11.50 -19.63 -16.05
N VAL A 191 12.19 -20.65 -16.62
CA VAL A 191 11.79 -22.08 -16.65
C VAL A 191 12.23 -22.95 -15.45
N GLN A 192 11.33 -23.84 -14.95
CA GLN A 192 11.60 -25.16 -14.31
C GLN A 192 10.50 -26.18 -14.68
N LEU A 193 10.84 -27.46 -14.93
CA LEU A 193 10.08 -28.39 -15.82
C LEU A 193 9.34 -29.58 -15.16
N ALA A 194 8.14 -29.90 -15.66
CA ALA A 194 7.54 -31.25 -15.80
C ALA A 194 6.50 -31.26 -16.96
N ALA A 195 6.45 -32.31 -17.79
CA ALA A 195 5.48 -32.49 -18.88
C ALA A 195 4.77 -33.86 -18.79
N ILE A 196 3.53 -33.96 -19.29
CA ILE A 196 2.71 -35.19 -19.30
C ILE A 196 2.84 -35.91 -20.64
N GLU A 197 2.91 -37.25 -20.62
CA GLU A 197 2.93 -38.09 -21.83
C GLU A 197 1.54 -38.17 -22.48
N GLY A 198 1.40 -37.78 -23.76
CA GLY A 198 0.24 -38.09 -24.60
C GLY A 198 -0.47 -36.91 -25.29
N TYR A 199 -0.22 -35.65 -24.89
CA TYR A 199 -0.71 -34.46 -25.58
C TYR A 199 0.38 -33.88 -26.49
N ARG A 200 0.04 -33.60 -27.76
CA ARG A 200 1.00 -33.14 -28.78
C ARG A 200 0.98 -31.62 -28.96
N LEU A 201 2.17 -31.01 -28.97
CA LEU A 201 2.37 -29.55 -29.07
C LEU A 201 2.99 -29.13 -30.41
N ASP A 202 3.46 -30.08 -31.22
CA ASP A 202 4.15 -29.84 -32.48
C ASP A 202 3.25 -29.24 -33.58
N GLY A 203 1.92 -29.30 -33.40
CA GLY A 203 0.93 -28.65 -34.25
C GLY A 203 0.81 -27.13 -34.07
N LEU A 204 1.33 -26.56 -32.97
CA LEU A 204 1.19 -25.13 -32.65
C LEU A 204 2.56 -24.49 -32.37
N PRO A 205 3.05 -23.59 -33.25
CA PRO A 205 4.35 -22.96 -33.08
C PRO A 205 4.53 -22.28 -31.71
N GLY A 206 5.62 -22.62 -31.02
CA GLY A 206 6.01 -22.04 -29.73
C GLY A 206 5.23 -22.58 -28.52
N ALA A 207 4.30 -23.53 -28.71
CA ALA A 207 3.60 -24.18 -27.59
C ALA A 207 4.50 -25.14 -26.80
N ASP A 208 5.56 -25.63 -27.42
CA ASP A 208 6.57 -26.51 -26.83
C ASP A 208 7.60 -25.77 -25.94
N ASP A 209 7.49 -24.45 -25.80
CA ASP A 209 8.35 -23.69 -24.89
C ASP A 209 8.11 -24.15 -23.43
N PRO A 210 9.15 -24.67 -22.75
CA PRO A 210 9.01 -25.20 -21.40
C PRO A 210 8.58 -24.15 -20.37
N ALA A 211 8.75 -22.85 -20.66
CA ALA A 211 8.25 -21.76 -19.82
C ALA A 211 6.72 -21.77 -19.67
N TYR A 212 6.02 -22.36 -20.64
CA TYR A 212 4.56 -22.41 -20.66
C TYR A 212 3.98 -23.63 -19.94
N LEU A 213 4.82 -24.50 -19.39
CA LEU A 213 4.44 -25.65 -18.56
C LEU A 213 4.99 -25.57 -17.13
N GLY A 214 6.03 -24.77 -16.90
CA GLY A 214 6.70 -24.66 -15.60
C GLY A 214 5.99 -23.81 -14.54
N GLU A 215 6.58 -23.75 -13.34
CA GLU A 215 6.18 -22.81 -12.29
C GLU A 215 6.77 -21.40 -12.53
N SER A 216 6.13 -20.38 -11.96
CA SER A 216 6.67 -19.04 -11.74
C SER A 216 6.36 -18.60 -10.30
N THR A 217 6.67 -17.35 -9.93
CA THR A 217 6.36 -16.83 -8.59
C THR A 217 4.86 -16.92 -8.27
N GLU A 218 4.01 -16.53 -9.22
CA GLU A 218 2.55 -16.50 -9.08
C GLU A 218 1.88 -17.79 -9.56
N VAL A 219 2.48 -18.49 -10.53
CA VAL A 219 1.99 -19.76 -11.09
C VAL A 219 2.63 -20.93 -10.34
N ARG A 220 1.87 -21.57 -9.44
CA ARG A 220 2.35 -22.65 -8.59
C ARG A 220 1.70 -23.98 -8.95
N LEU A 221 2.49 -25.04 -9.05
CA LEU A 221 2.06 -26.41 -9.34
C LEU A 221 2.07 -27.24 -8.06
N SER A 222 1.37 -26.74 -7.04
CA SER A 222 1.26 -27.40 -5.74
C SER A 222 0.48 -28.73 -5.83
N PRO A 223 0.61 -29.60 -4.82
CA PRO A 223 -0.23 -30.79 -4.71
C PRO A 223 -1.74 -30.48 -4.77
N GLU A 224 -2.17 -29.34 -4.20
CA GLU A 224 -3.55 -28.87 -4.20
C GLU A 224 -4.03 -28.48 -5.59
N VAL A 225 -3.18 -27.80 -6.38
CA VAL A 225 -3.44 -27.46 -7.78
C VAL A 225 -3.56 -28.73 -8.62
N HIS A 226 -2.63 -29.68 -8.49
CA HIS A 226 -2.72 -30.97 -9.18
C HIS A 226 -4.00 -31.74 -8.79
N ALA A 227 -4.34 -31.76 -7.50
CA ALA A 227 -5.57 -32.41 -7.02
C ALA A 227 -6.83 -31.72 -7.56
N LYS A 228 -6.83 -30.38 -7.69
CA LYS A 228 -7.93 -29.63 -8.29
C LYS A 228 -8.04 -29.90 -9.79
N ALA A 229 -6.93 -29.90 -10.53
CA ALA A 229 -6.90 -30.22 -11.95
C ALA A 229 -7.42 -31.64 -12.23
N ALA A 230 -6.99 -32.63 -11.43
CA ALA A 230 -7.49 -34.00 -11.53
C ALA A 230 -9.00 -34.12 -11.24
N LYS A 231 -9.53 -33.36 -10.27
CA LYS A 231 -10.98 -33.30 -9.99
C LYS A 231 -11.80 -32.69 -11.14
N LEU A 232 -11.16 -31.89 -11.98
CA LEU A 232 -11.74 -31.27 -13.17
C LEU A 232 -11.33 -32.05 -14.44
N ASN A 233 -11.01 -33.34 -14.27
CA ASN A 233 -10.69 -34.28 -15.34
C ASN A 233 -9.53 -33.88 -16.25
N HIS A 234 -8.69 -32.93 -15.82
CA HIS A 234 -7.70 -32.28 -16.68
C HIS A 234 -8.30 -31.66 -17.96
N ASP A 235 -9.60 -31.35 -17.94
CA ASP A 235 -10.34 -30.83 -19.08
C ASP A 235 -10.30 -29.29 -19.08
N PRO A 236 -9.82 -28.64 -20.15
CA PRO A 236 -9.67 -27.19 -20.19
C PRO A 236 -11.01 -26.45 -20.09
N VAL A 237 -12.10 -27.05 -20.57
CA VAL A 237 -13.44 -26.46 -20.53
C VAL A 237 -13.98 -26.49 -19.10
N GLU A 238 -13.89 -27.64 -18.42
CA GLU A 238 -14.25 -27.77 -17.00
C GLU A 238 -13.40 -26.88 -16.10
N ILE A 239 -12.08 -26.80 -16.37
CA ILE A 239 -11.15 -25.91 -15.67
C ILE A 239 -11.57 -24.45 -15.81
N TYR A 240 -11.75 -23.97 -17.05
CA TYR A 240 -12.15 -22.60 -17.29
C TYR A 240 -13.49 -22.27 -16.62
N HIS A 241 -14.50 -23.12 -16.79
CA HIS A 241 -15.81 -22.91 -16.16
C HIS A 241 -15.73 -22.92 -14.64
N TRP A 242 -14.91 -23.79 -14.04
CA TRP A 242 -14.75 -23.81 -12.60
C TRP A 242 -14.13 -22.50 -12.10
N VAL A 243 -13.01 -22.05 -12.67
CA VAL A 243 -12.38 -20.78 -12.27
C VAL A 243 -13.35 -19.62 -12.49
N ARG A 244 -13.98 -19.56 -13.66
CA ARG A 244 -14.98 -18.53 -14.00
C ARG A 244 -16.16 -18.50 -13.04
N ASN A 245 -16.68 -19.64 -12.59
CA ASN A 245 -17.93 -19.66 -11.83
C ASN A 245 -17.73 -19.78 -10.32
N GLN A 246 -16.52 -20.10 -9.86
CA GLN A 246 -16.24 -20.38 -8.45
C GLN A 246 -15.20 -19.45 -7.84
N VAL A 247 -14.59 -18.56 -8.63
CA VAL A 247 -13.65 -17.55 -8.17
C VAL A 247 -14.27 -16.17 -8.39
N GLU A 248 -14.48 -15.46 -7.29
CA GLU A 248 -14.97 -14.09 -7.26
C GLU A 248 -13.89 -13.12 -7.76
N TRP A 249 -14.28 -12.14 -8.56
CA TRP A 249 -13.35 -11.14 -9.06
C TRP A 249 -13.23 -9.97 -8.09
N LEU A 250 -12.00 -9.53 -7.83
CA LEU A 250 -11.70 -8.33 -7.06
C LEU A 250 -11.08 -7.26 -7.97
N PRO A 251 -11.56 -6.01 -7.93
CA PRO A 251 -11.07 -4.93 -8.78
C PRO A 251 -9.78 -4.31 -8.22
N THR A 252 -8.71 -5.10 -8.14
CA THR A 252 -7.36 -4.62 -7.77
C THR A 252 -6.36 -4.90 -8.89
N TRP A 253 -5.21 -4.23 -8.88
CA TRP A 253 -4.17 -4.42 -9.90
C TRP A 253 -2.92 -5.16 -9.40
N GLY A 254 -2.30 -5.94 -10.28
CA GLY A 254 -1.05 -6.65 -10.04
C GLY A 254 -1.20 -8.02 -9.36
N ALA A 255 -0.09 -8.71 -9.15
CA ALA A 255 -0.04 -10.00 -8.47
C ALA A 255 -0.15 -9.79 -6.95
N VAL A 256 -1.37 -9.87 -6.42
CA VAL A 256 -1.64 -9.75 -4.98
C VAL A 256 -1.54 -11.11 -4.30
N GLN A 257 -1.89 -12.17 -5.03
CA GLN A 257 -1.94 -13.54 -4.55
C GLN A 257 -1.27 -14.47 -5.56
N ASP A 258 -0.70 -15.57 -5.08
CA ASP A 258 -0.31 -16.69 -5.95
C ASP A 258 -1.52 -17.61 -6.25
N ALA A 259 -1.29 -18.59 -7.11
CA ALA A 259 -2.32 -19.55 -7.49
C ALA A 259 -2.88 -20.36 -6.31
N ASP A 260 -2.07 -20.70 -5.32
CA ASP A 260 -2.49 -21.49 -4.15
C ASP A 260 -3.43 -20.69 -3.25
N LEU A 261 -3.06 -19.43 -2.97
CA LEU A 261 -3.91 -18.55 -2.19
C LEU A 261 -5.22 -18.25 -2.94
N THR A 262 -5.16 -17.99 -4.25
CA THR A 262 -6.36 -17.78 -5.07
C THR A 262 -7.28 -19.01 -5.10
N LEU A 263 -6.71 -20.22 -5.20
CA LEU A 263 -7.44 -21.49 -5.16
C LEU A 263 -8.19 -21.68 -3.82
N SER A 264 -7.53 -21.34 -2.72
CA SER A 264 -8.10 -21.50 -1.38
C SER A 264 -9.11 -20.41 -1.02
N ALA A 265 -8.80 -19.15 -1.32
CA ALA A 265 -9.61 -17.98 -1.00
C ALA A 265 -10.83 -17.83 -1.92
N ARG A 266 -10.77 -18.43 -3.12
CA ARG A 266 -11.80 -18.36 -4.18
C ARG A 266 -12.17 -16.93 -4.56
N ARG A 267 -11.19 -16.03 -4.52
CA ARG A 267 -11.31 -14.65 -4.93
C ARG A 267 -9.96 -14.13 -5.40
N GLY A 268 -9.96 -13.24 -6.36
CA GLY A 268 -8.73 -12.62 -6.85
C GLY A 268 -9.00 -11.63 -7.96
N ASN A 269 -8.01 -10.82 -8.27
CA ASN A 269 -8.09 -9.91 -9.40
C ASN A 269 -7.82 -10.62 -10.75
N ALA A 270 -7.69 -9.86 -11.83
CA ALA A 270 -7.43 -10.40 -13.16
C ALA A 270 -6.15 -11.24 -13.22
N MET A 271 -5.05 -10.73 -12.64
CA MET A 271 -3.76 -11.42 -12.60
C MET A 271 -3.77 -12.63 -11.67
N ASP A 272 -4.35 -12.51 -10.47
CA ASP A 272 -4.51 -13.63 -9.53
C ASP A 272 -5.32 -14.79 -10.16
N THR A 273 -6.45 -14.45 -10.79
CA THR A 273 -7.34 -15.43 -11.43
C THR A 273 -6.69 -16.06 -12.67
N ALA A 274 -5.94 -15.27 -13.45
CA ALA A 274 -5.13 -15.77 -14.56
C ALA A 274 -4.03 -16.73 -14.06
N SER A 275 -3.37 -16.41 -12.94
CA SER A 275 -2.34 -17.25 -12.32
C SER A 275 -2.89 -18.62 -11.91
N LEU A 276 -4.07 -18.64 -11.29
CA LEU A 276 -4.78 -19.87 -10.95
C LEU A 276 -5.17 -20.67 -12.19
N LEU A 277 -5.74 -20.02 -13.21
CA LEU A 277 -6.14 -20.69 -14.46
C LEU A 277 -4.92 -21.30 -15.16
N ILE A 278 -3.82 -20.55 -15.30
CA ILE A 278 -2.56 -21.03 -15.87
C ILE A 278 -2.04 -22.23 -15.06
N SER A 279 -2.05 -22.16 -13.74
CA SER A 279 -1.57 -23.26 -12.87
C SER A 279 -2.38 -24.55 -13.07
N LEU A 280 -3.71 -24.47 -13.17
CA LEU A 280 -4.57 -25.63 -13.42
C LEU A 280 -4.38 -26.22 -14.82
N LEU A 281 -4.20 -25.37 -15.84
CA LEU A 281 -3.93 -25.78 -17.20
C LEU A 281 -2.55 -26.45 -17.32
N ARG A 282 -1.51 -25.85 -16.75
CA ARG A 282 -0.14 -26.40 -16.73
C ARG A 282 -0.06 -27.71 -15.93
N ALA A 283 -0.76 -27.80 -14.81
CA ALA A 283 -0.91 -29.06 -14.05
C ALA A 283 -1.64 -30.17 -14.84
N SER A 284 -2.34 -29.79 -15.92
CA SER A 284 -3.00 -30.68 -16.88
C SER A 284 -2.18 -30.90 -18.16
N GLY A 285 -0.94 -30.40 -18.21
CA GLY A 285 -0.06 -30.53 -19.38
C GLY A 285 -0.41 -29.61 -20.54
N ILE A 286 -1.25 -28.59 -20.31
CA ILE A 286 -1.69 -27.64 -21.33
C ILE A 286 -0.82 -26.38 -21.21
N PRO A 287 -0.03 -26.03 -22.24
CA PRO A 287 0.75 -24.80 -22.22
C PRO A 287 -0.14 -23.58 -22.10
N ALA A 288 0.15 -22.72 -21.14
CA ALA A 288 -0.61 -21.51 -20.90
C ALA A 288 0.30 -20.36 -20.48
N ARG A 289 -0.05 -19.13 -20.85
CA ARG A 289 0.75 -17.92 -20.59
C ARG A 289 -0.12 -16.72 -20.26
N TYR A 290 0.47 -15.73 -19.59
CA TYR A 290 -0.19 -14.45 -19.42
C TYR A 290 -0.24 -13.70 -20.75
N VAL A 291 -1.26 -12.88 -20.91
CA VAL A 291 -1.24 -11.78 -21.86
C VAL A 291 -1.55 -10.50 -21.10
N HIS A 292 -0.66 -9.53 -21.23
CA HIS A 292 -0.85 -8.19 -20.71
C HIS A 292 -1.29 -7.27 -21.84
N GLY A 293 -2.32 -6.48 -21.60
CA GLY A 293 -2.79 -5.54 -22.59
C GLY A 293 -3.82 -4.58 -22.04
N THR A 294 -4.47 -3.90 -22.97
CA THR A 294 -5.50 -2.91 -22.66
C THR A 294 -6.76 -3.27 -23.42
N ILE A 295 -7.88 -3.28 -22.69
CA ILE A 295 -9.21 -3.60 -23.22
C ILE A 295 -10.10 -2.36 -23.17
N GLU A 296 -11.13 -2.36 -24.00
CA GLU A 296 -12.19 -1.36 -23.98
C GLU A 296 -13.50 -2.08 -23.64
N VAL A 297 -14.10 -1.69 -22.52
CA VAL A 297 -15.33 -2.29 -22.01
C VAL A 297 -16.46 -1.28 -22.17
N PRO A 298 -17.60 -1.63 -22.80
CA PRO A 298 -18.76 -0.77 -22.83
C PRO A 298 -19.19 -0.34 -21.42
N GLU A 299 -19.65 0.90 -21.28
CA GLU A 299 -20.01 1.52 -19.99
C GLU A 299 -20.91 0.62 -19.12
N GLU A 300 -22.00 0.10 -19.69
CA GLU A 300 -22.96 -0.75 -19.00
C GLU A 300 -22.31 -2.05 -18.50
N ALA A 301 -21.52 -2.69 -19.36
CA ALA A 301 -20.82 -3.92 -19.03
C ALA A 301 -19.77 -3.69 -17.93
N PHE A 302 -19.08 -2.55 -17.95
CA PHE A 302 -18.09 -2.18 -16.94
C PHE A 302 -18.75 -1.94 -15.58
N ARG A 303 -19.84 -1.16 -15.53
CA ARG A 303 -20.61 -0.95 -14.29
C ARG A 303 -21.10 -2.25 -13.71
N ASN A 304 -21.65 -3.12 -14.55
CA ASN A 304 -22.11 -4.44 -14.13
C ASN A 304 -20.97 -5.27 -13.53
N TRP A 305 -19.84 -5.34 -14.23
CA TRP A 305 -18.67 -6.09 -13.79
C TRP A 305 -18.09 -5.55 -12.48
N ALA A 306 -18.06 -4.23 -12.32
CA ALA A 306 -17.56 -3.54 -11.12
C ALA A 306 -18.46 -3.72 -9.88
N GLY A 307 -19.67 -4.27 -10.01
CA GLY A 307 -20.59 -4.47 -8.88
C GLY A 307 -21.97 -3.83 -9.04
N GLY A 308 -22.33 -3.40 -10.25
CA GLY A 308 -23.67 -2.90 -10.56
C GLY A 308 -23.93 -1.45 -10.16
N PHE A 309 -22.91 -0.58 -10.22
CA PHE A 309 -23.04 0.86 -9.88
C PHE A 309 -24.12 1.56 -10.71
N GLU A 310 -24.73 2.62 -10.16
CA GLU A 310 -25.70 3.46 -10.88
C GLU A 310 -25.02 4.42 -11.86
N HIS A 311 -23.82 4.90 -11.51
CA HIS A 311 -23.05 5.87 -12.29
C HIS A 311 -21.68 5.31 -12.69
N ILE A 312 -21.26 5.58 -13.92
CA ILE A 312 -20.00 5.07 -14.48
C ILE A 312 -18.79 5.65 -13.75
N GLU A 313 -18.86 6.89 -13.34
CA GLU A 313 -17.80 7.58 -12.61
C GLU A 313 -17.49 6.89 -11.26
N GLU A 314 -18.52 6.37 -10.59
CA GLU A 314 -18.37 5.64 -9.33
C GLU A 314 -17.73 4.27 -9.56
N ALA A 315 -18.16 3.54 -10.59
CA ALA A 315 -17.53 2.27 -10.98
C ALA A 315 -16.04 2.47 -11.34
N MET A 316 -15.74 3.52 -12.11
CA MET A 316 -14.37 3.85 -12.49
C MET A 316 -13.53 4.26 -11.28
N ASN A 317 -14.07 5.10 -10.38
CA ASN A 317 -13.39 5.48 -9.15
C ASN A 317 -13.13 4.25 -8.26
N TYR A 318 -14.08 3.33 -8.16
CA TYR A 318 -13.93 2.09 -7.38
C TYR A 318 -12.79 1.22 -7.93
N ALA A 319 -12.77 0.95 -9.24
CA ALA A 319 -11.71 0.17 -9.87
C ALA A 319 -10.33 0.86 -9.80
N ALA A 320 -10.30 2.18 -10.02
CA ALA A 320 -9.06 2.96 -9.96
C ALA A 320 -8.51 3.08 -8.52
N SER A 321 -9.39 3.06 -7.51
CA SER A 321 -9.01 2.99 -6.09
C SER A 321 -8.28 1.69 -5.76
N GLY A 322 -8.61 0.59 -6.46
CA GLY A 322 -7.87 -0.67 -6.40
C GLY A 322 -6.56 -0.69 -7.20
N GLY A 323 -6.15 0.45 -7.76
CA GLY A 323 -4.93 0.61 -8.53
C GLY A 323 -5.02 0.20 -9.99
N ILE A 324 -6.22 -0.11 -10.50
CA ILE A 324 -6.40 -0.47 -11.91
C ILE A 324 -6.19 0.78 -12.80
N PRO A 325 -5.22 0.74 -13.74
CA PRO A 325 -5.05 1.84 -14.68
C PRO A 325 -6.23 1.87 -15.66
N LEU A 326 -6.97 2.98 -15.69
CA LEU A 326 -8.17 3.12 -16.53
C LEU A 326 -8.44 4.57 -16.96
N THR A 327 -9.19 4.73 -18.05
CA THR A 327 -9.68 6.02 -18.53
C THR A 327 -11.03 5.88 -19.26
N GLY A 328 -11.86 6.91 -19.21
CA GLY A 328 -13.16 6.95 -19.88
C GLY A 328 -13.01 7.47 -21.31
N LEU A 329 -13.60 6.77 -22.28
CA LEU A 329 -13.68 7.19 -23.67
C LEU A 329 -15.02 7.89 -23.91
N ILE A 330 -14.96 9.18 -24.27
CA ILE A 330 -16.14 10.03 -24.44
C ILE A 330 -16.66 9.94 -25.88
N GLU A 331 -17.93 9.61 -26.02
CA GLU A 331 -18.68 9.66 -27.28
C GLU A 331 -20.00 10.38 -27.04
N GLY A 332 -20.37 11.33 -27.92
CA GLY A 332 -21.63 12.06 -27.79
C GLY A 332 -21.78 12.90 -26.52
N GLY A 333 -20.68 13.18 -25.79
CA GLY A 333 -20.68 13.95 -24.55
C GLY A 333 -20.79 13.12 -23.26
N SER A 334 -20.84 11.79 -23.37
CA SER A 334 -20.86 10.85 -22.23
C SER A 334 -19.77 9.80 -22.36
N ILE A 335 -19.37 9.17 -21.25
CA ILE A 335 -18.45 8.03 -21.27
C ILE A 335 -19.18 6.83 -21.88
N ALA A 336 -18.72 6.36 -23.03
CA ALA A 336 -19.32 5.21 -23.74
C ALA A 336 -18.55 3.90 -23.47
N HIS A 337 -17.25 4.01 -23.26
CA HIS A 337 -16.37 2.87 -22.98
C HIS A 337 -15.37 3.23 -21.87
N VAL A 338 -14.95 2.24 -21.11
CA VAL A 338 -13.81 2.33 -20.20
C VAL A 338 -12.66 1.57 -20.82
N ARG A 339 -11.56 2.28 -21.08
CA ARG A 339 -10.29 1.69 -21.47
C ARG A 339 -9.49 1.37 -20.21
N MET A 340 -9.06 0.13 -20.03
CA MET A 340 -8.34 -0.30 -18.82
C MET A 340 -7.22 -1.29 -19.15
N GLU A 341 -6.13 -1.26 -18.38
CA GLU A 341 -5.16 -2.35 -18.41
C GLU A 341 -5.80 -3.62 -17.85
N HIS A 342 -5.44 -4.75 -18.45
CA HIS A 342 -6.00 -6.05 -18.10
C HIS A 342 -5.00 -7.17 -18.32
N VAL A 343 -5.20 -8.27 -17.60
CA VAL A 343 -4.40 -9.49 -17.73
C VAL A 343 -5.34 -10.67 -17.96
N TRP A 344 -5.07 -11.45 -19.00
CA TRP A 344 -5.80 -12.68 -19.30
C TRP A 344 -4.85 -13.82 -19.65
N VAL A 345 -5.39 -14.98 -20.01
CA VAL A 345 -4.61 -16.18 -20.33
C VAL A 345 -4.69 -16.48 -21.82
N GLU A 346 -3.57 -16.88 -22.41
CA GLU A 346 -3.58 -17.64 -23.67
C GLU A 346 -3.20 -19.09 -23.38
N ALA A 347 -4.01 -20.03 -23.86
CA ALA A 347 -3.78 -21.46 -23.70
C ALA A 347 -3.68 -22.18 -25.06
N ALA A 348 -2.71 -23.07 -25.19
CA ALA A 348 -2.52 -23.92 -26.35
C ALA A 348 -3.51 -25.09 -26.28
N VAL A 349 -4.61 -25.01 -27.01
CA VAL A 349 -5.72 -25.98 -26.97
C VAL A 349 -6.00 -26.58 -28.35
N ASP A 350 -6.58 -27.79 -28.35
CA ASP A 350 -7.17 -28.42 -29.53
C ASP A 350 -8.57 -27.83 -29.73
N PHE A 351 -8.64 -26.71 -30.47
CA PHE A 351 -9.86 -25.92 -30.56
C PHE A 351 -10.70 -26.27 -31.79
N LEU A 352 -10.11 -26.65 -32.91
CA LEU A 352 -10.85 -26.91 -34.13
C LEU A 352 -10.91 -28.42 -34.44
N PRO A 353 -12.09 -28.98 -34.72
CA PRO A 353 -13.44 -28.40 -34.66
C PRO A 353 -14.13 -28.55 -33.29
N SER A 354 -13.49 -29.23 -32.34
CA SER A 354 -14.11 -29.74 -31.11
C SER A 354 -14.41 -28.65 -30.06
N ARG A 355 -13.82 -27.47 -30.23
CA ARG A 355 -13.85 -26.34 -29.29
C ARG A 355 -13.30 -26.71 -27.90
N GLY A 356 -12.26 -27.52 -27.86
CA GLY A 356 -11.62 -27.96 -26.61
C GLY A 356 -12.26 -29.20 -25.97
N ALA A 357 -13.34 -29.76 -26.54
CA ALA A 357 -13.99 -30.96 -26.00
C ALA A 357 -13.19 -32.25 -26.26
N VAL A 358 -12.24 -32.22 -27.18
CA VAL A 358 -11.33 -33.34 -27.48
C VAL A 358 -9.92 -32.77 -27.50
N MET A 359 -9.03 -33.30 -26.65
CA MET A 359 -7.66 -32.80 -26.50
C MET A 359 -6.65 -33.83 -27.02
N ARG A 360 -6.21 -33.70 -28.27
CA ARG A 360 -5.18 -34.57 -28.87
C ARG A 360 -3.94 -33.82 -29.30
N GLU A 361 -4.12 -32.74 -30.05
CA GLU A 361 -3.02 -31.94 -30.61
C GLU A 361 -3.41 -30.46 -30.56
N ALA A 362 -2.54 -29.63 -30.00
CA ALA A 362 -2.79 -28.18 -29.95
C ALA A 362 -2.80 -27.58 -31.36
N ASP A 363 -3.81 -26.75 -31.65
CA ASP A 363 -3.94 -26.05 -32.94
C ASP A 363 -4.16 -24.54 -32.81
N THR A 364 -4.47 -24.06 -31.59
CA THR A 364 -4.89 -22.69 -31.36
C THR A 364 -4.35 -22.17 -30.02
N TRP A 365 -3.79 -20.96 -30.02
CA TRP A 365 -3.64 -20.14 -28.82
C TRP A 365 -4.97 -19.43 -28.55
N LEU A 366 -5.75 -19.94 -27.60
CA LEU A 366 -7.07 -19.42 -27.29
C LEU A 366 -6.97 -18.39 -26.14
N PRO A 367 -7.45 -17.14 -26.33
CA PRO A 367 -7.56 -16.19 -25.23
C PRO A 367 -8.71 -16.57 -24.30
N LEU A 368 -8.43 -16.61 -23.00
CA LEU A 368 -9.33 -16.99 -21.93
C LEU A 368 -9.26 -15.95 -20.81
N ASP A 369 -10.40 -15.34 -20.49
CA ASP A 369 -10.53 -14.41 -19.38
C ASP A 369 -11.57 -14.91 -18.36
N PRO A 370 -11.12 -15.61 -17.30
CA PRO A 370 -12.03 -16.07 -16.25
C PRO A 370 -12.49 -14.92 -15.33
N SER A 371 -11.88 -13.74 -15.38
CA SER A 371 -12.10 -12.63 -14.46
C SER A 371 -13.28 -11.73 -14.85
N PHE A 372 -13.56 -11.59 -16.15
CA PHE A 372 -14.67 -10.79 -16.65
C PHE A 372 -16.04 -11.38 -16.28
N LYS A 373 -16.80 -10.77 -15.37
CA LYS A 373 -18.12 -11.28 -14.95
C LYS A 373 -19.23 -10.36 -15.42
N GLN A 374 -20.41 -10.95 -15.64
CA GLN A 374 -21.66 -10.20 -15.78
C GLN A 374 -22.68 -10.81 -14.83
N TYR A 375 -23.32 -9.97 -14.03
CA TYR A 375 -24.24 -10.34 -12.97
C TYR A 375 -25.67 -9.94 -13.33
N GLU A 376 -26.62 -10.80 -12.99
CA GLU A 376 -28.04 -10.47 -12.98
C GLU A 376 -28.45 -10.14 -11.55
N PHE A 377 -28.84 -8.89 -11.31
CA PHE A 377 -29.30 -8.43 -10.00
C PHE A 377 -30.81 -8.66 -9.90
N LEU A 378 -31.20 -9.67 -9.13
CA LEU A 378 -32.60 -9.96 -8.87
C LEU A 378 -33.14 -8.98 -7.83
N SER A 379 -34.34 -8.44 -8.08
CA SER A 379 -35.07 -7.66 -7.09
C SER A 379 -35.30 -8.51 -5.83
N ALA A 380 -35.06 -7.94 -4.64
CA ALA A 380 -35.35 -8.62 -3.39
C ALA A 380 -36.84 -9.02 -3.37
N LEU A 381 -37.12 -10.26 -2.94
CA LEU A 381 -38.48 -10.69 -2.62
C LEU A 381 -38.97 -9.84 -1.44
N ASP A 382 -40.08 -9.15 -1.65
CA ASP A 382 -40.78 -8.29 -0.69
C ASP A 382 -41.56 -9.07 0.39
#